data_AF-A0AA42T113-F1
#
_entry.id   AF-A0AA42T113-F1
#
_cell.length_a   1.000
_cell.length_b   1.000
_cell.length_c   1.000
_cell.angle_alpha   90.00
_cell.angle_beta   90.00
_cell.angle_gamma   90.00
#
_symmetry.space_group_name_H-M   'P 1'
#
loop_
_entity.id
_entity.type
_entity.pdbx_description
1 polymer ?
#
loop_
_entity_poly.entity_id
_entity_poly.type
_entity_poly.pdbx_seq_one_letter_code
_entity_poly.pdbx_strand_id
1 'polypeptide(L)'
;MKRYPSQPDDRLAKLLKDPAQSRRHDIWLWLFLFHYRHHMLTPQSCNGYEMREVLADCLEQDEAVRNSLPLEKSVFLLPDRSLEWIKNDDRQYLWLLPRIKNMTELELPKGLIHLSHSDRLIAMIDLWNANGRRSERRNSSYRPSKKTDTDNRISKKKDAVDLLHSEWRRHSEKDIEFEWFNDKKDGNKRCICAWRWLEKNYAYKLGKLTPSLFQSYQDLLIFFDGESLNSMEIRLIVKAIKNRWSRQQFDERSTDKKQVNILLSKTVITQLDALKRKHNLKRAQIVEKLLSMEAKQGLYLSDD
;
A
#
# COMPACT_ATOMS: atom_id res chain seq x y z
N MET A 1 0.12 -20.64 15.22
CA MET A 1 0.26 -21.17 13.84
C MET A 1 1.72 -21.53 13.61
N LYS A 2 2.03 -22.83 13.46
CA LYS A 2 3.41 -23.29 13.18
C LYS A 2 3.76 -22.95 11.73
N ARG A 3 4.90 -22.28 11.52
CA ARG A 3 5.40 -21.88 10.18
C ARG A 3 5.98 -23.08 9.43
N TYR A 4 5.98 -22.97 8.10
CA TYR A 4 6.58 -23.87 7.12
C TYR A 4 8.03 -24.26 7.47
N PRO A 5 8.33 -25.52 7.81
CA PRO A 5 9.71 -25.96 8.05
C PRO A 5 10.37 -26.33 6.72
N SER A 6 11.48 -25.67 6.38
CA SER A 6 12.38 -26.16 5.33
C SER A 6 13.23 -27.29 5.92
N GLN A 7 12.90 -28.54 5.61
CA GLN A 7 13.75 -29.68 5.96
C GLN A 7 14.46 -30.19 4.70
N PRO A 8 15.80 -30.06 4.62
CA PRO A 8 16.56 -30.42 3.41
C PRO A 8 16.59 -31.93 3.11
N ASP A 9 16.04 -32.79 3.98
CA ASP A 9 16.15 -34.26 3.90
C ASP A 9 14.78 -34.99 3.91
N ASP A 10 13.68 -34.27 3.69
CA ASP A 10 12.35 -34.88 3.72
C ASP A 10 12.01 -35.66 2.43
N ARG A 11 10.86 -36.36 2.45
CA ARG A 11 10.40 -37.21 1.34
C ARG A 11 10.31 -36.44 0.03
N LEU A 12 9.79 -35.22 0.06
CA LEU A 12 9.66 -34.38 -1.12
C LEU A 12 11.04 -34.01 -1.71
N ALA A 13 12.01 -33.63 -0.87
CA ALA A 13 13.36 -33.30 -1.33
C ALA A 13 14.03 -34.50 -2.04
N LYS A 14 13.86 -35.72 -1.50
CA LYS A 14 14.38 -36.95 -2.10
C LYS A 14 13.75 -37.27 -3.46
N LEU A 15 12.45 -37.02 -3.60
CA LEU A 15 11.72 -37.24 -4.86
C LEU A 15 12.10 -36.24 -5.95
N LEU A 16 12.29 -34.96 -5.59
CA LEU A 16 12.62 -33.90 -6.53
C LEU A 16 14.10 -33.91 -6.94
N LYS A 17 14.99 -34.45 -6.09
CA LYS A 17 16.44 -34.47 -6.30
C LYS A 17 17.02 -33.08 -6.65
N ASP A 18 16.39 -32.02 -6.15
CA ASP A 18 16.75 -30.64 -6.44
C ASP A 18 17.20 -29.92 -5.16
N PRO A 19 18.49 -29.57 -5.03
CA PRO A 19 19.01 -28.88 -3.86
C PRO A 19 18.58 -27.40 -3.77
N ALA A 20 18.00 -26.83 -4.83
CA ALA A 20 17.54 -25.44 -4.89
C ALA A 20 16.05 -25.26 -4.56
N GLN A 21 15.42 -26.26 -3.92
CA GLN A 21 14.01 -26.19 -3.55
C GLN A 21 13.78 -25.12 -2.49
N SER A 22 12.95 -24.13 -2.82
CA SER A 22 12.56 -23.04 -1.91
C SER A 22 11.06 -23.07 -1.67
N ARG A 23 10.60 -22.38 -0.62
CA ARG A 23 9.17 -22.23 -0.31
C ARG A 23 8.35 -21.79 -1.53
N ARG A 24 8.89 -20.88 -2.36
CA ARG A 24 8.25 -20.42 -3.60
C ARG A 24 8.03 -21.57 -4.59
N HIS A 25 9.03 -22.43 -4.74
CA HIS A 25 8.94 -23.61 -5.60
C HIS A 25 7.87 -24.58 -5.11
N ASP A 26 7.76 -24.79 -3.80
CA ASP A 26 6.74 -25.66 -3.23
C ASP A 26 5.32 -25.08 -3.41
N ILE A 27 5.15 -23.77 -3.21
CA ILE A 27 3.87 -23.07 -3.45
C ILE A 27 3.48 -23.18 -4.93
N TRP A 28 4.41 -22.93 -5.84
CA TRP A 28 4.18 -23.09 -7.27
C TRP A 28 3.79 -24.52 -7.62
N LEU A 29 4.52 -25.52 -7.12
CA LEU A 29 4.24 -26.93 -7.40
C LEU A 29 2.85 -27.32 -6.91
N TRP A 30 2.48 -26.93 -5.70
CA TRP A 30 1.14 -27.18 -5.15
C TRP A 30 0.05 -26.60 -6.05
N LEU A 31 0.21 -25.33 -6.47
CA LEU A 31 -0.77 -24.67 -7.31
C LEU A 31 -0.77 -25.21 -8.75
N PHE A 32 0.38 -25.65 -9.26
CA PHE A 32 0.50 -26.28 -10.57
C PHE A 32 -0.25 -27.61 -10.59
N LEU A 33 -0.06 -28.46 -9.57
CA LEU A 33 -0.79 -29.71 -9.43
C LEU A 33 -2.31 -29.48 -9.33
N PHE A 34 -2.71 -28.49 -8.55
CA PHE A 34 -4.12 -28.12 -8.41
C PHE A 34 -4.72 -27.60 -9.73
N HIS A 35 -4.05 -26.66 -10.39
CA HIS A 35 -4.63 -25.91 -11.51
C HIS A 35 -4.45 -26.58 -12.88
N TYR A 36 -3.29 -27.19 -13.13
CA TYR A 36 -2.94 -27.77 -14.44
C TYR A 36 -3.04 -29.28 -14.49
N ARG A 37 -2.91 -29.96 -13.35
CA ARG A 37 -3.00 -31.43 -13.26
C ARG A 37 -4.27 -31.91 -12.56
N HIS A 38 -5.11 -30.99 -12.09
CA HIS A 38 -6.41 -31.27 -11.48
C HIS A 38 -6.35 -32.22 -10.27
N HIS A 39 -5.23 -32.24 -9.53
CA HIS A 39 -5.18 -32.96 -8.26
C HIS A 39 -6.11 -32.29 -7.24
N MET A 40 -6.85 -33.13 -6.50
CA MET A 40 -7.75 -32.68 -5.45
C MET A 40 -6.96 -32.33 -4.17
N LEU A 41 -6.42 -31.11 -4.13
CA LEU A 41 -5.67 -30.61 -2.98
C LEU A 41 -6.53 -29.65 -2.15
N THR A 42 -6.50 -29.80 -0.83
CA THR A 42 -7.23 -28.92 0.10
C THR A 42 -6.56 -27.53 0.15
N PRO A 43 -7.22 -26.41 -0.19
CA PRO A 43 -6.59 -25.08 -0.26
C PRO A 43 -5.85 -24.64 1.01
N GLN A 44 -6.33 -25.05 2.19
CA GLN A 44 -5.71 -24.76 3.47
C GLN A 44 -4.37 -25.48 3.66
N SER A 45 -4.06 -26.53 2.88
CA SER A 45 -2.75 -27.18 2.91
C SER A 45 -1.68 -26.36 2.18
N CYS A 46 -2.05 -25.47 1.27
CA CYS A 46 -1.10 -24.65 0.51
C CYS A 46 -0.33 -23.71 1.45
N ASN A 47 1.00 -23.78 1.40
CA ASN A 47 1.95 -23.12 2.31
C ASN A 47 1.75 -23.45 3.80
N GLY A 48 0.97 -24.50 4.09
CA GLY A 48 0.78 -25.05 5.43
C GLY A 48 1.87 -26.05 5.80
N TYR A 49 1.82 -26.52 7.04
CA TYR A 49 2.79 -27.49 7.60
C TYR A 49 2.81 -28.82 6.83
N GLU A 50 1.65 -29.28 6.36
CA GLU A 50 1.48 -30.57 5.68
C GLU A 50 1.76 -30.50 4.18
N MET A 51 2.00 -29.31 3.61
CA MET A 51 2.09 -29.15 2.15
C MET A 51 3.13 -30.08 1.53
N ARG A 52 4.30 -30.24 2.17
CA ARG A 52 5.42 -31.03 1.61
C ARG A 52 5.12 -32.53 1.58
N GLU A 53 4.44 -33.05 2.60
CA GLU A 53 3.98 -34.45 2.61
C GLU A 53 2.88 -34.69 1.57
N VAL A 54 1.90 -33.78 1.48
CA VAL A 54 0.84 -33.84 0.46
C VAL A 54 1.43 -33.84 -0.96
N LEU A 55 2.45 -33.01 -1.20
CA LEU A 55 3.17 -32.96 -2.46
C LEU A 55 3.94 -34.27 -2.74
N ALA A 56 4.61 -34.82 -1.73
CA ALA A 56 5.35 -36.07 -1.87
C ALA A 56 4.41 -37.23 -2.27
N ASP A 57 3.28 -37.38 -1.57
CA ASP A 57 2.28 -38.41 -1.87
C ASP A 57 1.72 -38.27 -3.30
N CYS A 58 1.47 -37.04 -3.76
CA CYS A 58 1.02 -36.80 -5.14
C CYS A 58 2.07 -37.21 -6.18
N LEU A 59 3.34 -36.90 -5.94
CA LEU A 59 4.42 -37.19 -6.88
C LEU A 59 4.88 -38.64 -6.88
N GLU A 60 4.64 -39.39 -5.79
CA GLU A 60 4.84 -40.84 -5.76
C GLU A 60 3.81 -41.57 -6.63
N GLN A 61 2.58 -41.04 -6.69
CA GLN A 61 1.48 -41.63 -7.45
C GLN A 61 1.50 -41.24 -8.95
N ASP A 62 2.11 -40.11 -9.30
CA ASP A 62 2.17 -39.61 -10.68
C ASP A 62 3.61 -39.38 -11.18
N GLU A 63 4.20 -40.46 -11.70
CA GLU A 63 5.54 -40.45 -12.26
C GLU A 63 5.65 -39.56 -13.53
N ALA A 64 4.57 -39.46 -14.32
CA ALA A 64 4.57 -38.65 -15.52
C ALA A 64 4.71 -37.16 -15.18
N VAL A 65 3.98 -36.70 -14.17
CA VAL A 65 4.12 -35.34 -13.64
C VAL A 65 5.52 -35.13 -13.09
N ARG A 66 6.01 -36.04 -12.22
CA ARG A 66 7.35 -35.95 -11.62
C ARG A 66 8.45 -35.79 -12.68
N ASN A 67 8.41 -36.58 -13.75
CA ASN A 67 9.40 -36.53 -14.82
C ASN A 67 9.32 -35.25 -15.67
N SER A 68 8.14 -34.62 -15.74
CA SER A 68 7.96 -33.35 -16.45
C SER A 68 8.38 -32.11 -15.65
N LEU A 69 8.45 -32.20 -14.30
CA LEU A 69 8.65 -31.05 -13.42
C LEU A 69 9.87 -30.17 -13.75
N PRO A 70 11.07 -30.70 -14.08
CA PRO A 70 12.20 -29.84 -14.39
C PRO A 70 11.94 -28.93 -15.60
N LEU A 71 11.25 -29.46 -16.63
CA LEU A 71 10.87 -28.69 -17.80
C LEU A 71 9.80 -27.67 -17.45
N GLU A 72 8.74 -28.07 -16.74
CA GLU A 72 7.68 -27.14 -16.30
C GLU A 72 8.25 -25.99 -15.46
N LYS A 73 9.14 -26.30 -14.51
CA LYS A 73 9.81 -25.33 -13.67
C LYS A 73 10.57 -24.30 -14.51
N SER A 74 11.33 -24.75 -15.51
CA SER A 74 12.08 -23.87 -16.43
C SER A 74 11.19 -22.97 -17.30
N VAL A 75 9.94 -23.36 -17.50
CA VAL A 75 8.97 -22.68 -18.34
C VAL A 75 8.13 -21.67 -17.56
N PHE A 76 7.83 -21.99 -16.29
CA PHE A 76 6.95 -21.18 -15.46
C PHE A 76 7.72 -20.22 -14.56
N LEU A 77 8.87 -20.59 -14.01
CA LEU A 77 9.49 -19.79 -12.95
C LEU A 77 10.49 -18.77 -13.48
N LEU A 78 10.24 -17.50 -13.15
CA LEU A 78 11.25 -16.46 -13.27
C LEU A 78 12.30 -16.57 -12.15
N PRO A 79 13.55 -16.13 -12.39
CA PRO A 79 14.54 -15.98 -11.31
C PRO A 79 14.01 -15.11 -10.15
N ASP A 80 14.39 -15.43 -8.91
CA ASP A 80 13.92 -14.70 -7.71
C ASP A 80 14.15 -13.19 -7.80
N ARG A 81 15.32 -12.77 -8.30
CA ARG A 81 15.66 -11.36 -8.54
C ARG A 81 14.64 -10.56 -9.35
N SER A 82 13.88 -11.23 -10.24
CA SER A 82 12.85 -10.57 -11.05
C SER A 82 11.60 -10.21 -10.24
N LEU A 83 11.41 -10.83 -9.07
CA LEU A 83 10.23 -10.68 -8.21
C LEU A 83 10.55 -10.08 -6.84
N GLU A 84 11.81 -9.85 -6.51
CA GLU A 84 12.24 -9.29 -5.21
C GLU A 84 11.59 -7.94 -4.87
N TRP A 85 11.16 -7.16 -5.86
CA TRP A 85 10.50 -5.87 -5.68
C TRP A 85 9.04 -5.99 -5.18
N ILE A 86 8.44 -7.18 -5.28
CA ILE A 86 7.12 -7.49 -4.73
C ILE A 86 7.29 -7.81 -3.24
N LYS A 87 6.83 -6.90 -2.39
CA LYS A 87 6.91 -7.00 -0.94
C LYS A 87 5.56 -7.41 -0.35
N ASN A 88 5.60 -7.86 0.90
CA ASN A 88 4.37 -8.12 1.65
C ASN A 88 3.85 -6.79 2.23
N ASP A 89 3.32 -5.96 1.34
CA ASP A 89 2.78 -4.63 1.61
C ASP A 89 1.33 -4.56 1.11
N ASP A 90 0.41 -4.07 1.95
CA ASP A 90 -1.02 -4.10 1.67
C ASP A 90 -1.41 -3.17 0.51
N ARG A 91 -0.77 -2.00 0.43
CA ARG A 91 -1.03 -1.04 -0.65
C ARG A 91 -0.53 -1.58 -1.97
N GLN A 92 0.72 -2.07 -2.01
CA GLN A 92 1.28 -2.70 -3.20
C GLN A 92 0.44 -3.90 -3.63
N TYR A 93 -0.07 -4.68 -2.68
CA TYR A 93 -0.98 -5.78 -2.96
C TYR A 93 -2.28 -5.34 -3.62
N LEU A 94 -2.98 -4.38 -3.03
CA LEU A 94 -4.23 -3.85 -3.58
C LEU A 94 -4.03 -3.25 -4.97
N TRP A 95 -2.89 -2.62 -5.23
CA TRP A 95 -2.56 -2.03 -6.51
C TRP A 95 -2.18 -3.08 -7.58
N LEU A 96 -1.37 -4.08 -7.22
CA LEU A 96 -0.88 -5.11 -8.15
C LEU A 96 -1.95 -6.17 -8.46
N LEU A 97 -2.77 -6.55 -7.49
CA LEU A 97 -3.73 -7.64 -7.64
C LEU A 97 -4.61 -7.52 -8.89
N PRO A 98 -5.35 -6.42 -9.14
CA PRO A 98 -6.18 -6.30 -10.34
C PRO A 98 -5.36 -6.33 -11.63
N ARG A 99 -4.13 -5.78 -11.63
CA ARG A 99 -3.25 -5.75 -12.81
C ARG A 99 -2.71 -7.13 -13.14
N ILE A 100 -2.27 -7.88 -12.14
CA ILE A 100 -1.80 -9.26 -12.30
C ILE A 100 -2.98 -10.16 -12.69
N LYS A 101 -4.17 -9.98 -12.11
CA LYS A 101 -5.39 -10.68 -12.55
C LYS A 101 -5.67 -10.44 -14.03
N ASN A 102 -5.64 -9.19 -14.49
CA ASN A 102 -5.87 -8.86 -15.90
C ASN A 102 -4.77 -9.41 -16.82
N MET A 103 -3.51 -9.39 -16.37
CA MET A 103 -2.37 -9.91 -17.12
C MET A 103 -2.40 -11.43 -17.27
N THR A 104 -2.79 -12.13 -16.21
CA THR A 104 -2.70 -13.59 -16.12
C THR A 104 -4.01 -14.31 -16.43
N GLU A 105 -5.14 -13.61 -16.30
CA GLU A 105 -6.51 -14.15 -16.30
C GLU A 105 -6.70 -15.28 -15.26
N LEU A 106 -5.84 -15.34 -14.24
CA LEU A 106 -5.86 -16.38 -13.22
C LEU A 106 -6.65 -15.93 -11.99
N GLU A 107 -7.48 -16.84 -11.50
CA GLU A 107 -8.11 -16.76 -10.18
C GLU A 107 -7.56 -17.90 -9.33
N LEU A 108 -6.87 -17.55 -8.24
CA LEU A 108 -6.39 -18.53 -7.28
C LEU A 108 -7.57 -19.11 -6.48
N PRO A 109 -7.47 -20.37 -6.00
CA PRO A 109 -8.45 -20.96 -5.11
C PRO A 109 -8.78 -20.07 -3.90
N LYS A 110 -10.05 -20.07 -3.51
CA LYS A 110 -10.46 -19.49 -2.22
C LYS A 110 -9.90 -20.34 -1.09
N GLY A 111 -9.60 -19.73 0.06
CA GLY A 111 -9.16 -20.46 1.26
C GLY A 111 -7.65 -20.74 1.36
N LEU A 112 -6.80 -20.10 0.54
CA LEU A 112 -5.33 -20.15 0.66
C LEU A 112 -4.81 -19.32 1.85
N ILE A 113 -5.25 -19.65 3.06
CA ILE A 113 -5.10 -18.83 4.28
C ILE A 113 -3.64 -18.62 4.71
N HIS A 114 -2.71 -19.48 4.30
CA HIS A 114 -1.30 -19.38 4.67
C HIS A 114 -0.46 -18.60 3.66
N LEU A 115 -1.03 -18.16 2.53
CA LEU A 115 -0.31 -17.31 1.58
C LEU A 115 -0.37 -15.85 2.01
N SER A 116 0.81 -15.25 2.17
CA SER A 116 0.95 -13.80 2.32
C SER A 116 0.50 -13.07 1.06
N HIS A 117 0.32 -11.75 1.15
CA HIS A 117 -0.02 -10.93 -0.02
C HIS A 117 1.03 -11.06 -1.12
N SER A 118 2.31 -11.00 -0.76
CA SER A 118 3.40 -11.21 -1.73
C SER A 118 3.40 -12.60 -2.35
N ASP A 119 3.19 -13.66 -1.55
CA ASP A 119 3.16 -15.04 -2.06
C ASP A 119 2.02 -15.24 -3.06
N ARG A 120 0.85 -14.60 -2.83
CA ARG A 120 -0.30 -14.67 -3.75
C ARG A 120 0.02 -14.06 -5.11
N LEU A 121 0.59 -12.86 -5.13
CA LEU A 121 0.94 -12.17 -6.38
C LEU A 121 2.02 -12.95 -7.14
N ILE A 122 3.06 -13.39 -6.44
CA ILE A 122 4.15 -14.20 -7.00
C ILE A 122 3.60 -15.51 -7.56
N ALA A 123 2.72 -16.20 -6.83
CA ALA A 123 2.11 -17.42 -7.29
C ALA A 123 1.28 -17.24 -8.57
N MET A 124 0.50 -16.16 -8.68
CA MET A 124 -0.24 -15.85 -9.91
C MET A 124 0.70 -15.60 -11.09
N ILE A 125 1.80 -14.86 -10.86
CA ILE A 125 2.83 -14.68 -11.86
C ILE A 125 3.41 -16.04 -12.22
N ASP A 126 3.86 -16.84 -11.26
CA ASP A 126 4.51 -18.13 -11.48
C ASP A 126 3.64 -19.13 -12.26
N LEU A 127 2.32 -19.14 -12.02
CA LEU A 127 1.38 -19.98 -12.77
C LEU A 127 1.04 -19.45 -14.17
N TRP A 128 1.39 -18.21 -14.49
CA TRP A 128 1.06 -17.62 -15.78
C TRP A 128 1.89 -18.22 -16.92
N ASN A 129 1.17 -18.75 -17.90
CA ASN A 129 1.72 -19.21 -19.17
C ASN A 129 1.54 -18.13 -20.25
N ALA A 130 2.57 -17.30 -20.46
CA ALA A 130 2.53 -16.15 -21.37
C ALA A 130 2.31 -16.47 -22.87
N ASN A 131 2.32 -17.75 -23.27
CA ASN A 131 2.01 -18.19 -24.64
C ASN A 131 0.67 -18.92 -24.77
N GLY A 132 -0.12 -19.06 -23.69
CA GLY A 132 -1.44 -19.67 -23.77
C GLY A 132 -2.34 -18.87 -24.71
N ARG A 133 -2.59 -19.40 -25.92
CA ARG A 133 -3.55 -18.80 -26.86
C ARG A 133 -4.88 -18.62 -26.14
N ARG A 134 -5.48 -17.43 -26.31
CA ARG A 134 -6.80 -16.96 -25.82
C ARG A 134 -7.99 -17.93 -25.97
N SER A 135 -7.84 -19.10 -26.59
CA SER A 135 -8.94 -19.97 -27.03
C SER A 135 -8.80 -21.47 -26.71
N GLU A 136 -7.71 -21.93 -26.09
CA GLU A 136 -7.51 -23.38 -25.85
C GLU A 136 -7.83 -23.81 -24.42
N ARG A 137 -9.00 -23.43 -23.90
CA ARG A 137 -9.50 -23.99 -22.64
C ARG A 137 -11.01 -24.18 -22.66
N ARG A 138 -11.41 -25.25 -23.35
CA ARG A 138 -12.41 -26.18 -22.80
C ARG A 138 -12.11 -27.66 -23.08
N ASN A 139 -11.33 -28.01 -24.09
CA ASN A 139 -10.90 -29.39 -24.33
C ASN A 139 -9.61 -29.41 -25.17
N SER A 140 -8.44 -29.65 -24.57
CA SER A 140 -7.33 -30.35 -25.22
C SER A 140 -6.14 -30.52 -24.28
N SER A 141 -5.54 -31.71 -24.31
CA SER A 141 -4.36 -32.13 -23.55
C SER A 141 -3.20 -31.14 -23.68
N TYR A 142 -2.70 -30.64 -22.55
CA TYR A 142 -1.45 -29.90 -22.48
C TYR A 142 -0.30 -30.74 -23.07
N ARG A 143 0.37 -30.24 -24.12
CA ARG A 143 1.55 -30.87 -24.74
C ARG A 143 2.78 -29.98 -24.54
N PRO A 144 3.88 -30.49 -23.96
CA PRO A 144 5.10 -29.69 -23.78
C PRO A 144 5.68 -29.23 -25.12
N SER A 145 6.07 -27.95 -25.21
CA SER A 145 6.62 -27.30 -26.41
C SER A 145 8.15 -27.42 -26.51
N LYS A 146 8.72 -27.15 -27.70
CA LYS A 146 10.16 -27.23 -28.01
C LYS A 146 10.97 -26.14 -27.26
N LYS A 147 12.23 -26.43 -26.95
CA LYS A 147 13.16 -25.57 -26.18
C LYS A 147 13.26 -24.10 -26.64
N THR A 148 13.17 -23.83 -27.94
CA THR A 148 13.19 -22.46 -28.51
C THR A 148 11.98 -21.60 -28.14
N ASP A 149 10.88 -22.23 -27.73
CA ASP A 149 9.66 -21.55 -27.26
C ASP A 149 9.77 -21.13 -25.78
N THR A 150 10.60 -21.82 -24.99
CA THR A 150 10.76 -21.57 -23.55
C THR A 150 11.44 -20.22 -23.28
N ASP A 151 12.54 -19.92 -23.97
CA ASP A 151 13.28 -18.66 -23.74
C ASP A 151 12.43 -17.43 -24.11
N ASN A 152 11.63 -17.54 -25.17
CA ASN A 152 10.68 -16.51 -25.56
C ASN A 152 9.57 -16.30 -24.51
N ARG A 153 9.08 -17.38 -23.89
CA ARG A 153 8.05 -17.32 -22.83
C ARG A 153 8.56 -16.63 -21.57
N ILE A 154 9.74 -17.03 -21.12
CA ILE A 154 10.40 -16.43 -19.96
C ILE A 154 10.71 -14.96 -20.21
N SER A 155 11.17 -14.61 -21.42
CA SER A 155 11.41 -13.21 -21.80
C SER A 155 10.12 -12.38 -21.73
N LYS A 156 9.03 -12.79 -22.42
CA LYS A 156 7.76 -12.05 -22.39
C LYS A 156 7.19 -11.88 -20.98
N LYS A 157 7.29 -12.94 -20.18
CA LYS A 157 6.85 -12.92 -18.78
C LYS A 157 7.68 -11.94 -17.97
N LYS A 158 9.00 -11.94 -18.16
CA LYS A 158 9.92 -10.98 -17.54
C LYS A 158 9.57 -9.56 -17.96
N ASP A 159 9.36 -9.30 -19.26
CA ASP A 159 9.03 -7.96 -19.76
C ASP A 159 7.74 -7.42 -19.15
N ALA A 160 6.72 -8.27 -19.00
CA ALA A 160 5.47 -7.88 -18.35
C ALA A 160 5.63 -7.61 -16.84
N VAL A 161 6.45 -8.39 -16.13
CA VAL A 161 6.80 -8.13 -14.73
C VAL A 161 7.62 -6.85 -14.57
N ASP A 162 8.57 -6.61 -15.47
CA ASP A 162 9.40 -5.39 -15.47
C ASP A 162 8.55 -4.15 -15.77
N LEU A 163 7.55 -4.28 -16.67
CA LEU A 163 6.55 -3.24 -16.92
C LEU A 163 5.76 -2.93 -15.65
N LEU A 164 5.19 -3.94 -14.98
CA LEU A 164 4.47 -3.76 -13.71
C LEU A 164 5.35 -3.09 -12.64
N HIS A 165 6.63 -3.47 -12.56
CA HIS A 165 7.58 -2.84 -11.64
C HIS A 165 7.80 -1.35 -11.97
N SER A 166 7.95 -1.02 -13.26
CA SER A 166 8.11 0.38 -13.69
C SER A 166 6.85 1.21 -13.41
N GLU A 167 5.66 0.64 -13.63
CA GLU A 167 4.38 1.29 -13.36
C GLU A 167 4.19 1.50 -11.86
N TRP A 168 4.53 0.51 -11.03
CA TRP A 168 4.50 0.65 -9.58
C TRP A 168 5.45 1.75 -9.08
N ARG A 169 6.68 1.80 -9.60
CA ARG A 169 7.64 2.86 -9.25
C ARG A 169 7.09 4.25 -9.59
N ARG A 170 6.63 4.44 -10.83
CA ARG A 170 6.02 5.71 -11.27
C ARG A 170 4.77 6.07 -10.46
N HIS A 171 4.01 5.06 -10.02
CA HIS A 171 2.86 5.26 -9.15
C HIS A 171 3.31 5.76 -7.76
N SER A 172 4.25 5.07 -7.12
CA SER A 172 4.79 5.44 -5.80
C SER A 172 5.58 6.76 -5.79
N GLU A 173 6.18 7.17 -6.91
CA GLU A 173 6.85 8.48 -7.02
C GLU A 173 5.89 9.65 -6.77
N LYS A 174 4.59 9.46 -7.01
CA LYS A 174 3.56 10.48 -6.76
C LYS A 174 3.28 10.68 -5.27
N ASP A 175 3.77 9.79 -4.41
CA ASP A 175 3.59 9.86 -2.96
C ASP A 175 4.21 11.12 -2.34
N ILE A 176 5.15 11.74 -3.06
CA ILE A 176 5.76 13.03 -2.69
C ILE A 176 4.72 14.14 -2.44
N GLU A 177 3.58 14.10 -3.14
CA GLU A 177 2.48 15.04 -2.92
C GLU A 177 1.83 14.89 -1.53
N PHE A 178 1.98 13.71 -0.92
CA PHE A 178 1.46 13.36 0.40
C PHE A 178 2.54 13.30 1.48
N GLU A 179 3.80 13.60 1.19
CA GLU A 179 4.93 13.50 2.15
C GLU A 179 4.66 14.27 3.46
N TRP A 180 3.90 15.37 3.37
CA TRP A 180 3.52 16.16 4.54
C TRP A 180 2.71 15.38 5.60
N PHE A 181 2.03 14.29 5.21
CA PHE A 181 1.31 13.40 6.11
C PHE A 181 2.21 12.35 6.75
N ASN A 182 3.39 12.08 6.19
CA ASN A 182 4.36 11.09 6.67
C ASN A 182 5.23 11.63 7.84
N ASP A 183 4.60 12.37 8.75
CA ASP A 183 5.28 13.01 9.88
C ASP A 183 5.28 12.10 11.12
N LYS A 184 6.44 11.91 11.74
CA LYS A 184 6.59 11.01 12.90
C LYS A 184 5.78 11.43 14.13
N LYS A 185 5.52 12.73 14.31
CA LYS A 185 4.85 13.28 15.50
C LYS A 185 3.37 13.52 15.23
N ASP A 186 3.09 14.19 14.12
CA ASP A 186 1.75 14.67 13.80
C ASP A 186 1.09 13.91 12.64
N GLY A 187 1.77 12.98 11.98
CA GLY A 187 1.29 12.33 10.75
C GLY A 187 -0.10 11.72 10.90
N ASN A 188 -0.31 10.91 11.94
CA ASN A 188 -1.61 10.30 12.23
C ASN A 188 -2.69 11.37 12.47
N LYS A 189 -2.38 12.45 13.20
CA LYS A 189 -3.32 13.55 13.43
C LYS A 189 -3.65 14.31 12.14
N ARG A 190 -2.66 14.49 11.25
CA ARG A 190 -2.84 15.08 9.93
C ARG A 190 -3.71 14.19 9.04
N CYS A 191 -3.52 12.87 9.07
CA CYS A 191 -4.39 11.90 8.38
C CYS A 191 -5.84 11.94 8.88
N ILE A 192 -6.05 12.01 10.20
CA ILE A 192 -7.39 12.20 10.79
C ILE A 192 -8.01 13.54 10.34
N CYS A 193 -7.22 14.61 10.30
CA CYS A 193 -7.67 15.91 9.80
C CYS A 193 -8.04 15.85 8.30
N ALA A 194 -7.26 15.13 7.50
CA ALA A 194 -7.54 14.88 6.09
C ALA A 194 -8.87 14.13 5.91
N TRP A 195 -9.06 13.02 6.63
CA TRP A 195 -10.30 12.24 6.59
C TRP A 195 -11.51 13.11 6.90
N ARG A 196 -11.49 13.84 8.03
CA ARG A 196 -12.60 14.74 8.41
C ARG A 196 -12.89 15.82 7.38
N TRP A 197 -11.88 16.25 6.61
CA TRP A 197 -12.08 17.22 5.54
C TRP A 197 -12.69 16.56 4.31
N LEU A 198 -12.19 15.39 3.92
CA LEU A 198 -12.71 14.61 2.80
C LEU A 198 -14.15 14.18 3.06
N GLU A 199 -14.46 13.64 4.23
CA GLU A 199 -15.82 13.29 4.64
C GLU A 199 -16.79 14.46 4.43
N LYS A 200 -16.41 15.67 4.84
CA LYS A 200 -17.27 16.85 4.70
C LYS A 200 -17.39 17.35 3.26
N ASN A 201 -16.32 17.34 2.47
CA ASN A 201 -16.25 18.02 1.17
C ASN A 201 -16.40 17.07 -0.03
N TYR A 202 -16.22 15.77 0.20
CA TYR A 202 -16.26 14.70 -0.79
C TYR A 202 -17.30 13.61 -0.45
N ALA A 203 -18.10 13.74 0.61
CA ALA A 203 -19.14 12.77 1.00
C ALA A 203 -20.00 12.26 -0.17
N TYR A 204 -20.39 13.14 -1.11
CA TYR A 204 -21.21 12.74 -2.26
C TYR A 204 -20.45 11.89 -3.30
N LYS A 205 -19.13 12.09 -3.44
CA LYS A 205 -18.25 11.29 -4.32
C LYS A 205 -17.82 9.98 -3.67
N LEU A 206 -17.65 9.99 -2.35
CA LEU A 206 -17.21 8.83 -1.54
C LEU A 206 -18.22 7.66 -1.54
N GLY A 207 -19.45 7.89 -2.01
CA GLY A 207 -20.51 6.87 -1.98
C GLY A 207 -20.81 6.36 -0.57
N LYS A 208 -21.57 5.27 -0.46
CA LYS A 208 -21.90 4.62 0.84
C LYS A 208 -20.83 3.61 1.32
N LEU A 209 -19.68 3.49 0.64
CA LEU A 209 -18.87 2.27 0.73
C LEU A 209 -17.50 2.37 1.40
N THR A 210 -17.07 3.53 1.93
CA THR A 210 -15.99 3.49 2.93
C THR A 210 -16.12 4.61 3.96
N PRO A 211 -16.28 4.25 5.25
CA PRO A 211 -15.87 5.11 6.33
C PRO A 211 -14.88 4.34 7.22
N SER A 212 -13.68 4.06 6.71
CA SER A 212 -12.56 3.79 7.61
C SER A 212 -11.77 5.09 7.74
N LEU A 213 -11.91 5.74 8.89
CA LEU A 213 -11.04 6.83 9.32
C LEU A 213 -9.59 6.48 8.99
N PHE A 214 -8.86 7.39 8.35
CA PHE A 214 -7.42 7.20 8.14
C PHE A 214 -6.73 7.12 9.49
N GLN A 215 -6.25 5.92 9.87
CA GLN A 215 -5.49 5.69 11.09
C GLN A 215 -3.99 5.91 10.84
N SER A 216 -3.58 5.82 9.58
CA SER A 216 -2.18 5.87 9.16
C SER A 216 -1.99 6.63 7.84
N TYR A 217 -0.72 6.91 7.53
CA TYR A 217 -0.31 7.41 6.24
C TYR A 217 -0.63 6.41 5.10
N GLN A 218 -0.54 5.11 5.36
CA GLN A 218 -0.86 4.07 4.38
C GLN A 218 -2.33 4.06 3.98
N ASP A 219 -3.24 4.23 4.95
CA ASP A 219 -4.69 4.29 4.65
C ASP A 219 -5.02 5.46 3.72
N LEU A 220 -4.36 6.60 3.94
CA LEU A 220 -4.50 7.78 3.09
C LEU A 220 -4.03 7.48 1.67
N LEU A 221 -2.87 6.84 1.50
CA LEU A 221 -2.36 6.50 0.18
C LEU A 221 -3.26 5.47 -0.54
N ILE A 222 -3.70 4.42 0.15
CA ILE A 222 -4.63 3.41 -0.40
C ILE A 222 -5.93 4.08 -0.87
N PHE A 223 -6.44 5.04 -0.11
CA PHE A 223 -7.63 5.81 -0.51
C PHE A 223 -7.39 6.56 -1.83
N PHE A 224 -6.33 7.37 -1.90
CA PHE A 224 -6.04 8.17 -3.10
C PHE A 224 -5.65 7.32 -4.32
N ASP A 225 -5.14 6.10 -4.12
CA ASP A 225 -4.86 5.15 -5.20
C ASP A 225 -6.14 4.62 -5.88
N GLY A 226 -7.24 4.52 -5.13
CA GLY A 226 -8.54 4.09 -5.65
C GLY A 226 -9.34 5.20 -6.34
N GLU A 227 -9.00 6.46 -6.07
CA GLU A 227 -9.70 7.61 -6.59
C GLU A 227 -9.17 8.05 -7.97
N SER A 228 -10.08 8.44 -8.87
CA SER A 228 -9.75 8.91 -10.22
C SER A 228 -9.31 10.38 -10.25
N LEU A 229 -8.50 10.81 -9.28
CA LEU A 229 -8.07 12.20 -9.13
C LEU A 229 -6.76 12.46 -9.88
N ASN A 230 -6.71 13.58 -10.59
CA ASN A 230 -5.47 14.03 -11.22
C ASN A 230 -4.57 14.77 -10.21
N SER A 231 -3.30 14.96 -10.57
CA SER A 231 -2.32 15.61 -9.68
C SER A 231 -2.67 17.05 -9.28
N MET A 232 -3.40 17.80 -10.11
CA MET A 232 -3.82 19.16 -9.77
C MET A 232 -4.92 19.14 -8.70
N GLU A 233 -5.90 18.24 -8.84
CA GLU A 233 -6.95 18.03 -7.83
C GLU A 233 -6.36 17.60 -6.49
N ILE A 234 -5.43 16.63 -6.52
CA ILE A 234 -4.71 16.18 -5.33
C ILE A 234 -4.03 17.36 -4.64
N ARG A 235 -3.28 18.19 -5.39
CA ARG A 235 -2.61 19.38 -4.81
C ARG A 235 -3.58 20.37 -4.18
N LEU A 236 -4.74 20.60 -4.80
CA LEU A 236 -5.78 21.48 -4.25
C LEU A 236 -6.36 20.92 -2.95
N ILE A 237 -6.66 19.62 -2.91
CA ILE A 237 -7.15 18.92 -1.72
C ILE A 237 -6.11 19.01 -0.60
N VAL A 238 -4.85 18.65 -0.88
CA VAL A 238 -3.76 18.69 0.11
C VAL A 238 -3.57 20.11 0.64
N LYS A 239 -3.62 21.14 -0.22
CA LYS A 239 -3.55 22.55 0.20
C LYS A 239 -4.71 22.94 1.12
N ALA A 240 -5.94 22.53 0.80
CA ALA A 240 -7.11 22.80 1.64
C ALA A 240 -7.00 22.14 3.02
N ILE A 241 -6.52 20.89 3.06
CA ILE A 241 -6.28 20.16 4.31
C ILE A 241 -5.19 20.84 5.14
N LYS A 242 -4.06 21.23 4.53
CA LYS A 242 -2.98 21.98 5.20
C LYS A 242 -3.47 23.30 5.81
N ASN A 243 -4.31 24.03 5.09
CA ASN A 243 -4.91 25.28 5.59
C ASN A 243 -5.82 25.03 6.79
N ARG A 244 -6.65 23.99 6.73
CA ARG A 244 -7.52 23.61 7.86
C ARG A 244 -6.69 23.19 9.08
N TRP A 245 -5.68 22.36 8.89
CA TRP A 245 -4.77 21.95 9.96
C TRP A 245 -4.10 23.16 10.61
N SER A 246 -3.61 24.10 9.82
CA SER A 246 -2.96 25.31 10.33
C SER A 246 -3.92 26.16 11.18
N ARG A 247 -5.19 26.27 10.78
CA ARG A 247 -6.23 26.94 11.58
C ARG A 247 -6.50 26.18 12.87
N GLN A 248 -6.68 24.87 12.81
CA GLN A 248 -6.91 24.04 14.00
C GLN A 248 -5.75 24.16 15.00
N GLN A 249 -4.50 24.12 14.53
CA GLN A 249 -3.33 24.30 15.38
C GLN A 249 -3.22 25.73 15.95
N PHE A 250 -3.68 26.74 15.21
CA PHE A 250 -3.76 28.10 15.73
C PHE A 250 -4.80 28.22 16.84
N ASP A 251 -5.99 27.65 16.63
CA ASP A 251 -7.08 27.67 17.61
C ASP A 251 -6.69 26.90 18.89
N GLU A 252 -6.08 25.72 18.76
CA GLU A 252 -5.56 24.92 19.90
C GLU A 252 -4.49 25.67 20.71
N ARG A 253 -3.68 26.52 20.06
CA ARG A 253 -2.65 27.34 20.74
C ARG A 253 -3.19 28.65 21.31
N SER A 254 -4.39 29.04 20.90
CA SER A 254 -4.98 30.34 21.23
C SER A 254 -6.31 30.18 21.97
N THR A 255 -6.47 29.08 22.72
CA THR A 255 -7.70 28.77 23.47
C THR A 255 -8.11 29.89 24.44
N ASP A 256 -7.11 30.63 24.97
CA ASP A 256 -7.28 31.79 25.85
C ASP A 256 -7.15 33.14 25.10
N LYS A 257 -6.84 33.13 23.81
CA LYS A 257 -6.46 34.33 23.03
C LYS A 257 -7.28 34.45 21.75
N LYS A 258 -8.15 35.45 21.72
CA LYS A 258 -8.86 35.85 20.50
C LYS A 258 -8.17 37.05 19.87
N GLN A 259 -7.78 36.94 18.59
CA GLN A 259 -7.29 38.11 17.86
C GLN A 259 -8.43 39.09 17.62
N VAL A 260 -8.29 40.32 18.14
CA VAL A 260 -9.21 41.43 17.87
C VAL A 260 -8.53 42.36 16.87
N ASN A 261 -9.11 42.49 15.67
CA ASN A 261 -8.59 43.40 14.64
C ASN A 261 -9.08 44.81 14.95
N ILE A 262 -8.20 45.64 15.53
CA ILE A 262 -8.49 47.04 15.87
C ILE A 262 -7.72 47.94 14.91
N LEU A 263 -8.41 48.90 14.29
CA LEU A 263 -7.75 49.96 13.52
C LEU A 263 -7.28 51.04 14.49
N LEU A 264 -5.96 51.20 14.62
CA LEU A 264 -5.35 52.24 15.45
C LEU A 264 -4.80 53.37 14.57
N SER A 265 -4.86 54.60 15.05
CA SER A 265 -4.26 55.73 14.36
C SER A 265 -2.73 55.58 14.27
N LYS A 266 -2.12 56.17 13.23
CA LYS A 266 -0.65 56.14 13.06
C LYS A 266 0.10 56.71 14.28
N THR A 267 -0.49 57.71 14.93
CA THR A 267 0.03 58.31 16.16
C THR A 267 0.08 57.30 17.30
N VAL A 268 -1.01 56.56 17.54
CA VAL A 268 -1.09 55.53 18.60
C VAL A 268 -0.12 54.38 18.33
N ILE A 269 0.08 53.98 17.07
CA ILE A 269 1.09 52.98 16.70
C ILE A 269 2.50 53.46 17.06
N THR A 270 2.80 54.73 16.80
CA THR A 270 4.11 55.33 17.14
C THR A 270 4.32 55.37 18.65
N GLN A 271 3.29 55.68 19.43
CA GLN A 271 3.33 55.63 20.90
C GLN A 271 3.54 54.19 21.41
N LEU A 272 2.85 53.20 20.84
CA LEU A 272 3.07 51.78 21.15
C LEU A 272 4.51 51.33 20.86
N ASP A 273 5.13 51.84 19.80
CA ASP A 273 6.53 51.55 19.49
C ASP A 273 7.51 52.21 20.46
N ALA A 274 7.24 53.43 20.91
CA ALA A 274 8.02 54.08 21.94
C ALA A 274 7.95 53.29 23.26
N LEU A 275 6.75 52.84 23.65
CA LEU A 275 6.55 52.00 24.84
C LEU A 275 7.22 50.63 24.70
N LYS A 276 7.18 50.02 23.51
CA LYS A 276 7.91 48.78 23.20
C LYS A 276 9.41 48.95 23.44
N ARG A 277 10.01 50.04 22.94
CA ARG A 277 11.44 50.32 23.14
C ARG A 277 11.78 50.58 24.60
N LYS A 278 10.94 51.37 25.29
CA LYS A 278 11.16 51.75 26.68
C LYS A 278 11.06 50.58 27.66
N HIS A 279 10.11 49.67 27.45
CA HIS A 279 9.80 48.59 28.39
C HIS A 279 10.25 47.20 27.91
N ASN A 280 10.82 47.09 26.71
CA ASN A 280 11.24 45.83 26.07
C ASN A 280 10.12 44.77 26.02
N LEU A 281 8.88 45.20 25.74
CA LEU A 281 7.70 44.34 25.65
C LEU A 281 7.12 44.33 24.22
N LYS A 282 6.49 43.23 23.80
CA LYS A 282 5.77 43.19 22.51
C LYS A 282 4.55 44.12 22.58
N ARG A 283 4.16 44.72 21.44
CA ARG A 283 2.99 45.62 21.35
C ARG A 283 1.73 45.01 21.98
N ALA A 284 1.44 43.73 21.71
CA ALA A 284 0.30 43.02 22.29
C ALA A 284 0.35 42.95 23.84
N GLN A 285 1.53 42.69 24.42
CA GLN A 285 1.70 42.61 25.88
C GLN A 285 1.49 43.99 26.54
N ILE A 286 1.88 45.07 25.86
CA ILE A 286 1.65 46.43 26.34
C ILE A 286 0.15 46.71 26.36
N VAL A 287 -0.55 46.42 25.25
CA VAL A 287 -2.00 46.60 25.16
C VAL A 287 -2.73 45.77 26.22
N GLU A 288 -2.41 44.48 26.37
CA GLU A 288 -3.01 43.62 27.39
C GLU A 288 -2.75 44.14 28.81
N LYS A 289 -1.55 44.63 29.13
CA LYS A 289 -1.25 45.21 30.45
C LYS A 289 -2.04 46.48 30.71
N LEU A 290 -2.11 47.40 29.74
CA LEU A 290 -2.86 48.64 29.87
C LEU A 290 -4.36 48.36 30.06
N LEU A 291 -4.94 47.48 29.24
CA LEU A 291 -6.34 47.05 29.38
C LEU A 291 -6.59 46.34 30.72
N SER A 292 -5.65 45.50 31.18
CA SER A 292 -5.78 44.80 32.46
C SER A 292 -5.68 45.74 33.66
N MET A 293 -4.83 46.78 33.58
CA MET A 293 -4.75 47.81 34.61
C MET A 293 -6.05 48.60 34.66
N GLU A 294 -6.56 49.01 33.50
CA GLU A 294 -7.78 49.77 33.42
C GLU A 294 -9.00 48.97 33.87
N ALA A 295 -9.15 47.72 33.44
CA ALA A 295 -10.24 46.87 33.88
C ALA A 295 -10.23 46.57 35.40
N LYS A 296 -9.06 46.64 36.05
CA LYS A 296 -8.92 46.40 37.50
C LYS A 296 -9.08 47.66 38.34
N GLN A 297 -8.58 48.80 37.84
CA GLN A 297 -8.45 50.04 38.62
C GLN A 297 -9.46 51.10 38.18
N GLY A 298 -9.98 51.03 36.95
CA GLY A 298 -10.99 51.93 36.39
C GLY A 298 -10.58 53.40 36.40
N LEU A 299 -9.30 53.70 36.16
CA LEU A 299 -8.71 55.01 36.40
C LEU A 299 -8.85 55.98 35.22
N TYR A 300 -8.92 55.47 33.99
CA TYR A 300 -8.78 56.26 32.77
C TYR A 300 -10.03 56.25 31.89
N LEU A 301 -10.96 55.31 32.09
CA LEU A 301 -12.21 55.15 31.33
C LEU A 301 -13.46 55.32 32.21
N SER A 302 -13.33 55.83 33.44
CA SER A 302 -14.49 56.19 34.27
C SER A 302 -15.31 57.30 33.58
N ASP A 303 -16.63 57.12 33.53
CA ASP A 303 -17.59 57.86 32.69
C ASP A 303 -17.40 59.39 32.63
N ASP A 304 -17.34 59.91 31.39
CA ASP A 304 -18.09 61.11 30.96
C ASP A 304 -19.35 60.65 30.23
#